data_AF-A0A1H4E056-F1
#
_entry.id   AF-A0A1H4E056-F1
#
_cell.length_a   1.000
_cell.length_b   1.000
_cell.length_c   1.000
_cell.angle_alpha   90.00
_cell.angle_beta   90.00
_cell.angle_gamma   90.00
#
_symmetry.space_group_name_H-M   'P 1'
#
loop_
_entity.id
_entity.type
_entity.pdbx_description
1 polymer ?
#
loop_
_entity_poly.entity_id
_entity_poly.type
_entity_poly.pdbx_seq_one_letter_code
_entity_poly.pdbx_strand_id
1 'polypeptide(L)'
;MNKQEYLKQSREIGLPSRCPILEYCRRHALTIYFYSNYSEIDYHNNFYEALRKENAIPSDYEENEINIVSEPPTWSKGKTNGMFTDMCPEVNLFDTNNGLPMARGLACTDGVWDVELKKPEQFKSLESKHYSECLEFSKHFYENKTDGKLKKSNKTKKKYCYTYLMLDIKSGLHKIGISNNPNYREKTLRSEDPQIETIAKRKYATRKLASELENHLHDFYSHKRVRGEWFDLNAKEVDEIIKLLKE
;
A
#
# COMPACT_ATOMS: atom_id res chain seq x y z
N MET A 1 -21.69 -0.39 3.91
CA MET A 1 -21.00 0.58 4.79
C MET A 1 -20.09 1.47 3.94
N ASN A 2 -20.21 2.79 4.06
CA ASN A 2 -19.37 3.75 3.33
C ASN A 2 -18.11 4.14 4.11
N LYS A 3 -17.19 4.88 3.48
CA LYS A 3 -15.91 5.30 4.10
C LYS A 3 -16.06 6.12 5.38
N GLN A 4 -17.08 6.98 5.48
CA GLN A 4 -17.28 7.80 6.68
C GLN A 4 -17.76 6.96 7.85
N GLU A 5 -18.72 6.05 7.60
CA GLU A 5 -19.21 5.08 8.59
C GLU A 5 -18.08 4.18 9.08
N TYR A 6 -17.27 3.67 8.15
CA TYR A 6 -16.13 2.80 8.46
C TYR A 6 -15.13 3.47 9.40
N LEU A 7 -14.68 4.68 9.06
CA LEU A 7 -13.72 5.44 9.86
C LEU A 7 -14.31 5.90 11.20
N LYS A 8 -15.62 6.16 11.25
CA LYS A 8 -16.33 6.46 12.49
C LYS A 8 -16.29 5.24 13.41
N GLN A 9 -16.62 4.06 12.90
CA GLN A 9 -16.56 2.81 13.66
C GLN A 9 -15.15 2.55 14.20
N SER A 10 -14.09 2.70 13.40
CA SER A 10 -12.70 2.53 13.87
C SER A 10 -12.38 3.45 15.07
N ARG A 11 -12.81 4.72 15.02
CA ARG A 11 -12.60 5.68 16.11
C ARG A 11 -13.38 5.30 17.37
N GLU A 12 -14.63 4.88 17.23
CA GLU A 12 -15.50 4.50 18.36
C GLU A 12 -14.95 3.29 19.12
N ILE A 13 -14.39 2.31 18.41
CA ILE A 13 -13.80 1.09 19.01
C ILE A 13 -12.31 1.24 19.34
N GLY A 14 -11.73 2.43 19.16
CA GLY A 14 -10.32 2.70 19.49
C GLY A 14 -9.30 1.94 18.63
N LEU A 15 -9.67 1.58 17.41
CA LEU A 15 -8.80 0.90 16.46
C LEU A 15 -8.26 1.84 15.37
N PRO A 16 -7.15 1.50 14.69
CA PRO A 16 -6.62 2.28 13.58
C PRO A 16 -7.63 2.48 12.45
N SER A 17 -7.44 3.51 11.63
CA SER A 17 -8.31 3.82 10.48
C SER A 17 -8.32 2.77 9.36
N ARG A 18 -7.34 1.86 9.38
CA ARG A 18 -7.10 0.80 8.41
C ARG A 18 -6.68 -0.46 9.15
N CYS A 19 -6.97 -1.61 8.58
CA CYS A 19 -6.55 -2.89 9.11
C CYS A 19 -5.02 -2.97 9.18
N PRO A 20 -4.43 -3.28 10.35
CA PRO A 20 -2.97 -3.24 10.53
C PRO A 20 -2.23 -4.40 9.86
N ILE A 21 -2.95 -5.42 9.37
CA ILE A 21 -2.36 -6.64 8.80
C ILE A 21 -2.44 -6.71 7.27
N LEU A 22 -2.93 -5.67 6.59
CA LEU A 22 -3.23 -5.71 5.15
C LEU A 22 -2.05 -6.14 4.28
N GLU A 23 -0.85 -5.64 4.61
CA GLU A 23 0.38 -5.87 3.83
C GLU A 23 0.70 -7.37 3.69
N TYR A 24 0.30 -8.18 4.67
CA TYR A 24 0.59 -9.60 4.73
C TYR A 24 -0.69 -10.46 4.82
N CYS A 25 -1.88 -9.87 4.66
CA CYS A 25 -3.14 -10.59 4.80
C CYS A 25 -3.53 -11.31 3.51
N ARG A 26 -3.64 -12.64 3.56
CA ARG A 26 -4.00 -13.48 2.41
C ARG A 26 -5.37 -13.17 1.83
N ARG A 27 -6.35 -12.84 2.67
CA ARG A 27 -7.68 -12.41 2.22
C ARG A 27 -7.60 -11.14 1.38
N HIS A 28 -6.85 -10.14 1.85
CA HIS A 28 -6.65 -8.88 1.15
C HIS A 28 -5.95 -9.08 -0.21
N ALA A 29 -4.85 -9.85 -0.22
CA ALA A 29 -4.12 -10.17 -1.46
C ALA A 29 -4.99 -10.91 -2.48
N LEU A 30 -5.77 -11.92 -2.06
CA LEU A 30 -6.68 -12.64 -2.93
C LEU A 30 -7.82 -11.77 -3.46
N THR A 31 -8.37 -10.87 -2.64
CA THR A 31 -9.38 -9.92 -3.10
C THR A 31 -8.82 -9.00 -4.19
N ILE A 32 -7.60 -8.47 -4.02
CA ILE A 32 -6.93 -7.70 -5.08
C ILE A 32 -6.78 -8.56 -6.34
N TYR A 33 -6.29 -9.79 -6.20
CA TYR A 33 -6.10 -10.70 -7.32
C TYR A 33 -7.40 -10.99 -8.09
N PHE A 34 -8.51 -11.22 -7.37
CA PHE A 34 -9.81 -11.54 -7.99
C PHE A 34 -10.48 -10.34 -8.65
N TYR A 35 -10.39 -9.15 -8.05
CA TYR A 35 -11.00 -7.94 -8.62
C TYR A 35 -10.18 -7.36 -9.77
N SER A 36 -8.89 -7.66 -9.80
CA SER A 36 -8.02 -7.31 -10.92
C SER A 36 -8.21 -8.29 -12.06
N ASN A 37 -7.89 -7.86 -13.28
CA ASN A 37 -7.83 -8.77 -14.43
C ASN A 37 -6.53 -9.60 -14.46
N TYR A 38 -5.88 -9.81 -13.30
CA TYR A 38 -4.60 -10.53 -13.24
C TYR A 38 -4.75 -12.00 -13.61
N SER A 39 -5.87 -12.61 -13.24
CA SER A 39 -6.21 -13.99 -13.63
C SER A 39 -6.43 -14.17 -15.14
N GLU A 40 -6.68 -13.08 -15.89
CA GLU A 40 -6.81 -13.11 -17.35
C GLU A 40 -5.44 -12.97 -18.06
N ILE A 41 -4.41 -12.51 -17.35
CA ILE A 41 -3.07 -12.19 -17.88
C ILE A 41 -2.03 -13.24 -17.45
N ASP A 42 -2.22 -13.86 -16.29
CA ASP A 42 -1.29 -14.87 -15.74
C ASP A 42 -1.66 -16.30 -16.18
N TYR A 43 -1.06 -16.75 -17.29
CA TYR A 43 -1.22 -18.10 -17.84
C TYR A 43 -0.72 -19.22 -16.92
N HIS A 44 0.08 -18.91 -15.90
CA HIS A 44 0.64 -19.91 -14.99
C HIS A 44 -0.16 -20.07 -13.69
N ASN A 45 -1.21 -19.26 -13.47
CA ASN A 45 -2.02 -19.24 -12.25
C ASN A 45 -1.18 -19.04 -10.97
N ASN A 46 -0.04 -18.36 -11.04
CA ASN A 46 0.79 -18.08 -9.88
C ASN A 46 0.45 -16.69 -9.32
N PHE A 47 -0.57 -16.64 -8.47
CA PHE A 47 -1.07 -15.38 -7.92
C PHE A 47 0.02 -14.56 -7.19
N TYR A 48 1.03 -15.21 -6.58
CA TYR A 48 2.12 -14.49 -5.92
C TYR A 48 2.99 -13.73 -6.93
N GLU A 49 3.31 -14.34 -8.06
CA GLU A 49 4.08 -13.68 -9.13
C GLU A 49 3.29 -12.53 -9.76
N ALA A 50 2.00 -12.76 -10.04
CA ALA A 50 1.12 -11.74 -10.59
C ALA A 50 1.03 -10.51 -9.68
N LEU A 51 0.79 -10.71 -8.39
CA LEU A 51 0.68 -9.61 -7.42
C LEU A 51 2.02 -8.91 -7.18
N ARG A 52 3.16 -9.61 -7.21
CA ARG A 52 4.49 -8.98 -7.07
C ARG A 52 4.83 -8.10 -8.26
N LYS A 53 4.53 -8.56 -9.48
CA LYS A 53 4.81 -7.82 -10.71
C LYS A 53 4.13 -6.44 -10.70
N GLU A 54 2.92 -6.38 -10.15
CA GLU A 54 2.14 -5.16 -10.01
C GLU A 54 2.39 -4.42 -8.68
N ASN A 55 3.38 -4.85 -7.90
CA ASN A 55 3.72 -4.32 -6.57
C ASN A 55 2.54 -4.29 -5.58
N ALA A 56 1.58 -5.20 -5.72
CA ALA A 56 0.43 -5.33 -4.83
C ALA A 56 0.76 -6.05 -3.51
N ILE A 57 1.83 -6.84 -3.48
CA ILE A 57 2.36 -7.50 -2.27
C ILE A 57 3.89 -7.30 -2.17
N PRO A 58 4.46 -7.26 -0.95
CA PRO A 58 5.90 -7.15 -0.75
C PRO A 58 6.67 -8.41 -1.17
N SER A 59 7.98 -8.30 -1.34
CA SER A 59 8.84 -9.43 -1.72
C SER A 59 8.94 -10.51 -0.65
N ASP A 60 8.78 -10.16 0.63
CA ASP A 60 8.81 -11.06 1.78
C ASP A 60 7.42 -11.57 2.19
N TYR A 61 6.43 -11.45 1.29
CA TYR A 61 5.04 -11.78 1.58
C TYR A 61 4.83 -13.23 1.99
N GLU A 62 5.35 -14.20 1.23
CA GLU A 62 5.16 -15.64 1.50
C GLU A 62 5.72 -16.07 2.87
N GLU A 63 6.81 -15.45 3.32
CA GLU A 63 7.43 -15.76 4.61
C GLU A 63 6.63 -15.23 5.81
N ASN A 64 5.84 -14.17 5.59
CA ASN A 64 5.14 -13.43 6.64
C ASN A 64 3.61 -13.50 6.48
N GLU A 65 3.11 -14.33 5.55
CA GLU A 65 1.70 -14.35 5.21
C GLU A 65 0.81 -14.73 6.40
N ILE A 66 -0.24 -13.96 6.58
CA ILE A 66 -1.31 -14.26 7.53
C ILE A 66 -2.37 -15.02 6.74
N ASN A 67 -2.38 -16.33 6.98
CA ASN A 67 -3.27 -17.26 6.31
C ASN A 67 -4.74 -17.02 6.65
N ILE A 68 -5.60 -17.38 5.70
CA ILE A 68 -7.06 -17.36 5.88
C ILE A 68 -7.44 -18.35 6.98
N VAL A 69 -8.33 -17.92 7.86
CA VAL A 69 -8.81 -18.70 9.01
C VAL A 69 -10.26 -19.14 8.81
N SER A 70 -11.06 -18.32 8.13
CA SER A 70 -12.46 -18.61 7.82
C SER A 70 -12.64 -19.07 6.37
N GLU A 71 -13.86 -18.97 5.85
CA GLU A 71 -14.15 -19.27 4.45
C GLU A 71 -13.28 -18.41 3.52
N PRO A 72 -12.67 -19.03 2.48
CA PRO A 72 -11.81 -18.31 1.54
C PRO A 72 -12.66 -17.41 0.63
N PRO A 73 -12.11 -16.29 0.13
CA PRO A 73 -12.83 -15.45 -0.81
C PRO A 73 -13.20 -16.23 -2.07
N THR A 74 -14.45 -16.07 -2.51
CA THR A 74 -14.93 -16.72 -3.74
C THR A 74 -15.35 -15.67 -4.76
N TRP A 75 -15.07 -15.97 -6.03
CA TRP A 75 -15.34 -15.08 -7.15
C TRP A 75 -15.94 -15.86 -8.30
N SER A 76 -17.13 -15.46 -8.74
CA SER A 76 -17.79 -16.02 -9.92
C SER A 76 -18.18 -14.89 -10.86
N LYS A 77 -17.57 -14.86 -12.05
CA LYS A 77 -17.74 -13.81 -13.05
C LYS A 77 -18.25 -14.42 -14.34
N GLY A 78 -19.47 -14.05 -14.71
CA GLY A 78 -20.01 -14.22 -16.06
C GLY A 78 -19.65 -13.04 -16.96
N LYS A 79 -20.20 -13.04 -18.18
CA LYS A 79 -20.00 -11.92 -19.12
C LYS A 79 -20.71 -10.64 -18.68
N THR A 80 -21.91 -10.78 -18.13
CA THR A 80 -22.78 -9.64 -17.79
C THR A 80 -23.13 -9.56 -16.31
N ASN A 81 -22.96 -10.65 -15.56
CA ASN A 81 -23.24 -10.72 -14.13
C ASN A 81 -22.13 -11.41 -13.37
N GLY A 82 -22.20 -11.33 -12.05
CA GLY A 82 -21.34 -12.12 -11.18
C GLY A 82 -21.62 -11.89 -9.71
N MET A 83 -20.87 -12.62 -8.89
CA MET A 83 -20.97 -12.57 -7.44
C MET A 83 -19.61 -12.77 -6.80
N PHE A 84 -19.47 -12.23 -5.60
CA PHE A 84 -18.32 -12.45 -4.74
C PHE A 84 -18.75 -12.62 -3.29
N THR A 85 -18.01 -13.43 -2.54
CA THR A 85 -18.21 -13.62 -1.10
C THR A 85 -16.89 -13.59 -0.36
N ASP A 86 -16.95 -13.25 0.93
CA ASP A 86 -15.85 -13.28 1.88
C ASP A 86 -14.62 -12.44 1.44
N MET A 87 -14.86 -11.39 0.66
CA MET A 87 -13.80 -10.49 0.21
C MET A 87 -13.31 -9.59 1.35
N CYS A 88 -12.10 -9.07 1.22
CA CYS A 88 -11.61 -8.05 2.13
C CYS A 88 -12.43 -6.75 1.95
N PRO A 89 -13.06 -6.21 3.01
CA PRO A 89 -13.91 -5.03 2.90
C PRO A 89 -13.12 -3.76 2.53
N GLU A 90 -11.79 -3.76 2.69
CA GLU A 90 -10.98 -2.58 2.45
C GLU A 90 -10.58 -2.35 0.99
N VAL A 91 -10.63 -3.38 0.14
CA VAL A 91 -10.19 -3.24 -1.26
C VAL A 91 -11.13 -2.30 -2.00
N ASN A 92 -12.44 -2.59 -2.03
CA ASN A 92 -13.41 -1.69 -2.66
C ASN A 92 -13.52 -0.33 -1.97
N LEU A 93 -13.25 -0.27 -0.66
CA LEU A 93 -13.38 0.94 0.12
C LEU A 93 -12.26 1.96 -0.12
N PHE A 94 -11.01 1.48 -0.22
CA PHE A 94 -9.83 2.34 -0.22
C PHE A 94 -8.90 2.15 -1.43
N ASP A 95 -8.95 1.02 -2.12
CA ASP A 95 -8.11 0.76 -3.29
C ASP A 95 -8.82 1.25 -4.56
N THR A 96 -8.28 2.33 -5.15
CA THR A 96 -8.84 2.91 -6.37
C THR A 96 -8.49 2.14 -7.64
N ASN A 97 -7.41 1.35 -7.59
CA ASN A 97 -6.83 0.71 -8.76
C ASN A 97 -7.39 -0.70 -8.93
N ASN A 98 -7.47 -1.46 -7.84
CA ASN A 98 -7.87 -2.86 -7.84
C ASN A 98 -9.33 -3.07 -7.42
N GLY A 99 -10.00 -2.05 -6.85
CA GLY A 99 -11.41 -2.15 -6.46
C GLY A 99 -12.38 -2.21 -7.65
N LEU A 100 -13.48 -2.95 -7.49
CA LEU A 100 -14.53 -3.05 -8.51
C LEU A 100 -15.17 -1.68 -8.75
N PRO A 101 -15.23 -1.19 -10.01
CA PRO A 101 -15.73 0.16 -10.31
C PRO A 101 -17.10 0.49 -9.72
N MET A 102 -18.01 -0.49 -9.69
CA MET A 102 -19.38 -0.37 -9.18
C MET A 102 -19.50 -0.44 -7.65
N ALA A 103 -18.49 -0.95 -6.95
CA ALA A 103 -18.48 -1.08 -5.49
C ALA A 103 -17.54 -0.08 -4.81
N ARG A 104 -16.90 0.82 -5.58
CA ARG A 104 -15.92 1.78 -5.07
C ARG A 104 -16.49 2.64 -3.92
N GLY A 105 -15.72 2.75 -2.85
CA GLY A 105 -16.08 3.49 -1.65
C GLY A 105 -17.00 2.74 -0.69
N LEU A 106 -17.28 1.46 -0.94
CA LEU A 106 -18.09 0.61 -0.09
C LEU A 106 -17.23 -0.50 0.54
N ALA A 107 -17.45 -0.72 1.84
CA ALA A 107 -16.79 -1.75 2.63
C ALA A 107 -17.51 -3.10 2.52
N CYS A 108 -17.68 -3.59 1.29
CA CYS A 108 -18.44 -4.82 1.02
C CYS A 108 -17.56 -6.06 1.05
N THR A 109 -18.02 -7.08 1.77
CA THR A 109 -17.44 -8.43 1.79
C THR A 109 -18.13 -9.31 0.76
N ASP A 110 -19.44 -9.09 0.56
CA ASP A 110 -20.26 -9.86 -0.36
C ASP A 110 -21.06 -8.93 -1.27
N GLY A 111 -21.23 -9.34 -2.53
CA GLY A 111 -21.96 -8.56 -3.50
C GLY A 111 -22.31 -9.34 -4.75
N VAL A 112 -23.35 -8.86 -5.41
CA VAL A 112 -23.78 -9.32 -6.74
C VAL A 112 -23.87 -8.14 -7.67
N TRP A 113 -23.58 -8.38 -8.94
CA TRP A 113 -23.79 -7.39 -9.98
C TRP A 113 -24.38 -8.01 -11.22
N ASP A 114 -25.13 -7.17 -11.95
CA ASP A 114 -25.66 -7.48 -13.26
C ASP A 114 -25.69 -6.18 -14.07
N VAL A 115 -24.87 -6.11 -15.11
CA VAL A 115 -24.73 -4.91 -15.94
C VAL A 115 -25.95 -4.67 -16.84
N GLU A 116 -26.79 -5.69 -17.06
CA GLU A 116 -28.02 -5.59 -17.85
C GLU A 116 -29.14 -4.89 -17.08
N LEU A 117 -29.05 -4.84 -15.75
CA LEU A 117 -29.97 -4.07 -14.91
C LEU A 117 -29.77 -2.55 -15.08
N LYS A 118 -30.81 -1.78 -14.77
CA LYS A 118 -30.73 -0.32 -14.79
C LYS A 118 -30.05 0.19 -13.51
N LYS A 119 -29.36 1.32 -13.59
CA LYS A 119 -28.85 1.99 -12.38
C LYS A 119 -30.02 2.42 -11.49
N PRO A 120 -29.95 2.21 -10.16
CA PRO A 120 -28.81 1.76 -9.37
C PRO A 120 -28.73 0.24 -9.11
N GLU A 121 -29.65 -0.56 -9.66
CA GLU A 121 -29.81 -2.00 -9.39
C GLU A 121 -28.67 -2.87 -9.94
N GLN A 122 -27.78 -2.29 -10.74
CA GLN A 122 -26.61 -2.96 -11.33
C GLN A 122 -25.68 -3.60 -10.30
N PHE A 123 -25.64 -3.08 -9.08
CA PHE A 123 -24.83 -3.64 -8.01
C PHE A 123 -25.61 -3.65 -6.71
N LYS A 124 -25.55 -4.77 -6.01
CA LYS A 124 -26.12 -4.93 -4.67
C LYS A 124 -25.04 -5.47 -3.73
N SER A 125 -24.65 -4.67 -2.74
CA SER A 125 -23.89 -5.17 -1.60
C SER A 125 -24.80 -6.05 -0.77
N LEU A 126 -24.45 -7.32 -0.62
CA LEU A 126 -25.18 -8.28 0.20
C LEU A 126 -24.72 -8.19 1.65
N GLU A 127 -23.43 -7.98 1.85
CA GLU A 127 -22.83 -7.85 3.17
C GLU A 127 -21.74 -6.76 3.18
N SER A 128 -21.66 -6.05 4.30
CA SER A 128 -20.60 -5.07 4.58
C SER A 128 -20.11 -5.27 6.00
N LYS A 129 -18.79 -5.29 6.17
CA LYS A 129 -18.15 -5.47 7.47
C LYS A 129 -17.02 -4.46 7.67
N HIS A 130 -16.75 -4.09 8.92
CA HIS A 130 -15.50 -3.43 9.29
C HIS A 130 -14.39 -4.47 9.47
N TYR A 131 -13.12 -4.11 9.28
CA TYR A 131 -12.03 -5.09 9.41
C TYR A 131 -11.93 -5.71 10.81
N SER A 132 -12.47 -5.06 11.84
CA SER A 132 -12.51 -5.60 13.20
C SER A 132 -13.35 -6.87 13.32
N GLU A 133 -14.24 -7.11 12.37
CA GLU A 133 -15.10 -8.31 12.29
C GLU A 133 -14.44 -9.44 11.50
N CYS A 134 -13.24 -9.20 10.95
CA CYS A 134 -12.46 -10.19 10.21
C CYS A 134 -11.81 -11.21 11.17
N LEU A 135 -11.98 -12.51 10.90
CA LEU A 135 -11.39 -13.57 11.73
C LEU A 135 -9.86 -13.57 11.66
N GLU A 136 -9.27 -13.25 10.50
CA GLU A 136 -7.81 -13.14 10.38
C GLU A 136 -7.26 -12.04 11.29
N PHE A 137 -7.93 -10.87 11.31
CA PHE A 137 -7.56 -9.78 12.20
C PHE A 137 -7.74 -10.18 13.67
N SER A 138 -8.88 -10.75 14.02
CA SER A 138 -9.20 -11.13 15.39
C SER A 138 -8.22 -12.17 15.94
N LYS A 139 -7.90 -13.20 15.15
CA LYS A 139 -6.90 -14.22 15.50
C LYS A 139 -5.53 -13.59 15.66
N HIS A 140 -5.06 -12.83 14.67
CA HIS A 140 -3.75 -12.18 14.73
C HIS A 140 -3.61 -11.24 15.94
N PHE A 141 -4.66 -10.46 16.20
CA PHE A 141 -4.69 -9.54 17.33
C PHE A 141 -4.74 -10.27 18.68
N TYR A 142 -5.50 -11.36 18.79
CA TYR A 142 -5.60 -12.16 20.00
C TYR A 142 -4.30 -12.91 20.28
N GLU A 143 -3.72 -13.58 19.29
CA GLU A 143 -2.43 -14.28 19.42
C GLU A 143 -1.33 -13.32 19.88
N ASN A 144 -1.29 -12.10 19.34
CA ASN A 144 -0.35 -11.08 19.77
C ASN A 144 -0.66 -10.48 21.16
N LYS A 145 -1.88 -10.61 21.68
CA LYS A 145 -2.27 -10.18 23.03
C LYS A 145 -2.03 -11.26 24.09
N THR A 146 -2.33 -12.52 23.80
CA THR A 146 -2.16 -13.65 24.72
C THR A 146 -0.70 -14.05 24.86
N ASP A 147 0.10 -13.84 23.82
CA ASP A 147 1.55 -13.89 23.90
C ASP A 147 2.08 -12.62 24.59
N GLY A 148 1.87 -12.49 25.90
CA GLY A 148 2.74 -11.69 26.79
C GLY A 148 4.23 -12.09 26.71
N LYS A 149 4.58 -12.99 25.78
CA LYS A 149 5.91 -13.22 25.26
C LYS A 149 6.08 -12.40 23.97
N LEU A 150 7.01 -11.45 24.06
CA LEU A 150 8.03 -11.27 23.04
C LEU A 150 8.32 -12.61 22.35
N LYS A 151 7.67 -12.91 21.22
CA LYS A 151 8.24 -13.85 20.26
C LYS A 151 9.55 -13.20 19.83
N LYS A 152 10.66 -13.72 20.37
CA LYS A 152 11.95 -13.71 19.71
C LYS A 152 11.77 -14.43 18.37
N SER A 153 11.14 -13.79 17.39
CA SER A 153 11.21 -14.17 16.00
C SER A 153 12.10 -13.13 15.33
N ASN A 154 13.35 -13.56 15.14
CA ASN A 154 14.40 -13.02 14.29
C ASN A 154 14.68 -11.53 14.44
N LYS A 155 15.89 -11.17 14.94
CA LYS A 155 16.53 -9.85 14.85
C LYS A 155 15.67 -8.91 14.00
N THR A 156 14.89 -8.02 14.62
CA THR A 156 14.37 -6.85 13.91
C THR A 156 15.61 -6.22 13.31
N LYS A 157 15.92 -6.52 12.04
CA LYS A 157 16.74 -5.65 11.23
C LYS A 157 15.95 -4.36 11.34
N LYS A 158 16.43 -3.43 12.17
CA LYS A 158 15.88 -2.08 12.26
C LYS A 158 15.51 -1.72 10.82
N LYS A 159 14.21 -1.58 10.50
CA LYS A 159 13.76 -1.23 9.15
C LYS A 159 14.19 0.22 8.98
N TYR A 160 15.45 0.40 8.61
CA TYR A 160 16.05 1.69 8.42
C TYR A 160 15.35 2.35 7.24
N CYS A 161 15.11 3.64 7.37
CA CYS A 161 14.63 4.46 6.28
C CYS A 161 15.71 5.46 5.91
N TYR A 162 15.73 5.92 4.68
CA TYR A 162 16.71 6.88 4.22
C TYR A 162 16.00 8.11 3.71
N THR A 163 16.54 9.29 4.00
CA THR A 163 16.25 10.52 3.26
C THR A 163 17.36 10.68 2.22
N TYR A 164 17.00 10.95 0.97
CA TYR A 164 17.94 11.03 -0.13
C TYR A 164 17.74 12.29 -0.97
N LEU A 165 18.82 12.66 -1.65
CA LEU A 165 18.86 13.65 -2.72
C LEU A 165 19.27 12.95 -4.01
N MET A 166 18.43 13.03 -5.03
CA MET A 166 18.73 12.55 -6.38
C MET A 166 18.75 13.71 -7.37
N LEU A 167 19.55 13.60 -8.43
CA LEU A 167 19.61 14.53 -9.55
C LEU A 167 19.05 13.84 -10.78
N ASP A 168 18.15 14.53 -11.49
CA ASP A 168 17.88 14.24 -12.88
C ASP A 168 18.88 15.03 -13.74
N ILE A 169 19.79 14.33 -14.40
CA ILE A 169 20.86 14.95 -15.21
C ILE A 169 20.27 15.71 -16.41
N LYS A 170 19.11 15.28 -16.92
CA LYS A 170 18.50 15.86 -18.12
C LYS A 170 17.88 17.22 -17.84
N SER A 171 17.16 17.34 -16.72
CA SER A 171 16.48 18.57 -16.34
C SER A 171 17.31 19.46 -15.40
N GLY A 172 18.33 18.90 -14.74
CA GLY A 172 19.06 19.56 -13.66
C GLY A 172 18.26 19.64 -12.34
N LEU A 173 17.06 19.07 -12.29
CA LEU A 173 16.20 19.12 -11.11
C LEU A 173 16.62 18.10 -10.06
N HIS A 174 16.37 18.47 -8.81
CA HIS A 174 16.74 17.69 -7.66
C HIS A 174 15.51 17.12 -6.97
N LYS A 175 15.56 15.82 -6.63
CA LYS A 175 14.50 15.14 -5.89
C LYS A 175 14.93 14.92 -4.45
N ILE A 176 14.09 15.36 -3.52
CA ILE A 176 14.24 15.09 -2.08
C ILE A 176 13.15 14.10 -1.70
N GLY A 177 13.51 12.93 -1.17
CA GLY A 177 12.51 11.95 -0.76
C GLY A 177 13.01 10.92 0.24
N ILE A 178 12.10 10.04 0.68
CA ILE A 178 12.42 8.93 1.58
C ILE A 178 12.21 7.55 0.97
N SER A 179 13.05 6.58 1.36
CA SER A 179 12.91 5.18 0.94
C SER A 179 13.61 4.23 1.92
N ASN A 180 13.11 3.01 2.06
CA ASN A 180 13.81 1.95 2.78
C ASN A 180 14.99 1.38 1.95
N ASN A 181 14.99 1.60 0.63
CA ASN A 181 16.04 1.20 -0.30
C ASN A 181 16.22 2.26 -1.42
N PRO A 182 17.03 3.31 -1.22
CA PRO A 182 17.27 4.35 -2.21
C PRO A 182 17.83 3.83 -3.53
N ASN A 183 18.68 2.79 -3.51
CA ASN A 183 19.26 2.22 -4.72
C ASN A 183 18.20 1.53 -5.59
N TYR A 184 17.22 0.88 -4.98
CA TYR A 184 16.07 0.33 -5.70
C TYR A 184 15.19 1.47 -6.25
N ARG A 185 14.97 2.52 -5.45
CA ARG A 185 14.19 3.69 -5.87
C ARG A 185 14.81 4.41 -7.07
N GLU A 186 16.13 4.53 -7.11
CA GLU A 186 16.88 5.06 -8.24
C GLU A 186 16.63 4.23 -9.51
N LYS A 187 16.67 2.89 -9.42
CA LYS A 187 16.39 2.01 -10.56
C LYS A 187 14.97 2.17 -11.09
N THR A 188 13.97 2.29 -10.21
CA THR A 188 12.57 2.54 -10.62
C THR A 188 12.39 3.91 -11.27
N LEU A 189 13.08 4.93 -10.77
CA LEU A 189 13.04 6.26 -11.39
C LEU A 189 13.75 6.26 -12.75
N ARG A 190 14.85 5.49 -12.89
CA ARG A 190 15.55 5.29 -14.16
C ARG A 190 14.70 4.61 -15.25
N SER A 191 13.75 3.76 -14.89
CA SER A 191 12.82 3.17 -15.85
C SER A 191 11.80 4.18 -16.42
N GLU A 192 11.55 5.28 -15.70
CA GLU A 192 10.70 6.40 -16.17
C GLU A 192 11.54 7.49 -16.87
N ASP A 193 12.74 7.79 -16.36
CA ASP A 193 13.73 8.68 -16.99
C ASP A 193 15.18 8.16 -16.78
N PRO A 194 15.90 7.72 -17.84
CA PRO A 194 17.13 6.94 -17.72
C PRO A 194 18.34 7.64 -17.09
N GLN A 195 18.26 8.93 -16.74
CA GLN A 195 19.41 9.73 -16.28
C GLN A 195 19.28 10.28 -14.84
N ILE A 196 18.74 9.47 -13.92
CA ILE A 196 18.63 9.85 -12.49
C ILE A 196 19.75 9.21 -11.65
N GLU A 197 20.45 10.03 -10.86
CA GLU A 197 21.55 9.61 -9.99
C GLU A 197 21.33 9.99 -8.52
N THR A 198 21.71 9.12 -7.58
CA THR A 198 21.71 9.44 -6.15
C THR A 198 22.95 10.25 -5.77
N ILE A 199 22.77 11.49 -5.32
CA ILE A 199 23.86 12.38 -4.88
C ILE A 199 24.23 12.11 -3.41
N ALA A 200 23.22 12.03 -2.54
CA ALA A 200 23.43 11.84 -1.11
C ALA A 200 22.24 11.11 -0.48
N LYS A 201 22.50 10.42 0.64
CA LYS A 201 21.45 9.76 1.44
C LYS A 201 21.90 9.61 2.88
N ARG A 202 20.97 9.84 3.81
CA ARG A 202 21.16 9.64 5.24
C ARG A 202 20.31 8.49 5.75
N LYS A 203 20.86 7.68 6.64
CA LYS A 203 20.19 6.51 7.20
C LYS A 203 19.58 6.83 8.56
N TYR A 204 18.30 6.53 8.73
CA TYR A 204 17.54 6.73 9.95
C TYR A 204 17.06 5.41 10.54
N ALA A 205 16.97 5.39 11.88
CA ALA A 205 16.48 4.23 12.61
C ALA A 205 14.98 3.96 12.37
N THR A 206 14.20 4.98 12.02
CA THR A 206 12.76 4.89 11.78
C THR A 206 12.34 5.73 10.58
N ARG A 207 11.23 5.36 9.93
CA ARG A 207 10.60 6.14 8.85
C ARG A 207 10.18 7.54 9.32
N LYS A 208 9.74 7.67 10.58
CA LYS A 208 9.32 8.95 11.16
C LYS A 208 10.46 9.97 11.14
N LEU A 209 11.66 9.58 11.58
CA LEU A 209 12.83 10.46 11.58
C LEU A 209 13.26 10.87 10.16
N ALA A 210 13.19 9.95 9.20
CA ALA A 210 13.48 10.25 7.80
C ALA A 210 12.46 11.25 7.22
N SER A 211 11.18 11.07 7.53
CA SER A 211 10.09 11.94 7.06
C SER A 211 10.13 13.32 7.72
N GLU A 212 10.55 13.43 8.98
CA GLU A 212 10.75 14.72 9.64
C GLU A 212 11.81 15.57 8.90
N LEU A 213 12.94 14.97 8.49
CA LEU A 213 13.93 15.70 7.70
C LEU A 213 13.40 16.04 6.30
N GLU A 214 12.75 15.10 5.62
CA GLU A 214 12.15 15.33 4.30
C GLU A 214 11.17 16.51 4.32
N ASN A 215 10.21 16.49 5.25
CA ASN A 215 9.22 17.56 5.39
C ASN A 215 9.90 18.91 5.68
N HIS A 216 10.88 18.93 6.58
CA HIS A 216 11.65 20.13 6.86
C HIS A 216 12.34 20.69 5.59
N LEU A 217 13.00 19.84 4.80
CA LEU A 217 13.64 20.25 3.55
C LEU A 217 12.61 20.70 2.50
N HIS A 218 11.47 20.00 2.39
CA HIS A 218 10.39 20.33 1.49
C HIS A 218 9.75 21.68 1.82
N ASP A 219 9.61 22.01 3.09
CA ASP A 219 9.07 23.28 3.56
C ASP A 219 10.07 24.40 3.36
N PHE A 220 11.35 24.17 3.72
CA PHE A 220 12.43 25.14 3.57
C PHE A 220 12.66 25.53 2.09
N TYR A 221 12.67 24.55 1.19
CA TYR A 221 12.82 24.75 -0.25
C TYR A 221 11.49 24.82 -1.02
N SER A 222 10.37 25.03 -0.33
CA SER A 222 9.04 25.10 -0.96
C SER A 222 8.97 26.12 -2.10
N HIS A 223 9.66 27.25 -1.96
CA HIS A 223 9.78 28.31 -2.96
C HIS A 223 10.56 27.92 -4.24
N LYS A 224 11.29 26.79 -4.22
CA LYS A 224 12.02 26.21 -5.35
C LYS A 224 11.35 24.97 -5.92
N ARG A 225 10.20 24.58 -5.38
CA ARG A 225 9.49 23.37 -5.78
C ARG A 225 8.90 23.55 -7.17
N VAL A 226 9.29 22.68 -8.10
CA VAL A 226 8.80 22.68 -9.49
C VAL A 226 7.59 21.77 -9.63
N ARG A 227 7.71 20.51 -9.20
CA ARG A 227 6.62 19.52 -9.29
C ARG A 227 6.76 18.41 -8.25
N GLY A 228 5.80 18.32 -7.34
CA GLY A 228 5.79 17.28 -6.30
C GLY A 228 7.04 17.37 -5.42
N GLU A 229 7.89 16.36 -5.51
CA GLU A 229 9.14 16.24 -4.73
C GLU A 229 10.38 16.74 -5.50
N TRP A 230 10.20 17.42 -6.64
CA TRP A 230 11.28 17.96 -7.47
C TRP A 230 11.47 19.47 -7.27
N PHE A 231 12.72 19.88 -7.12
CA PHE A 231 13.16 21.23 -6.76
C PHE A 231 14.25 21.72 -7.72
N ASP A 232 14.20 23.02 -8.03
CA ASP A 232 15.25 23.72 -8.78
C ASP A 232 16.28 24.32 -7.80
N LEU A 233 17.23 23.49 -7.40
CA LEU A 233 18.26 23.83 -6.41
C LEU A 233 19.56 24.26 -7.08
N ASN A 234 20.19 25.30 -6.55
CA ASN A 234 21.52 25.71 -6.98
C ASN A 234 22.63 24.94 -6.26
N ALA A 235 23.87 25.05 -6.75
CA ALA A 235 25.02 24.31 -6.22
C ALA A 235 25.23 24.50 -4.70
N LYS A 236 25.02 25.72 -4.16
CA LYS A 236 25.19 26.00 -2.74
C LYS A 236 24.12 25.30 -1.89
N GLU A 237 22.87 25.32 -2.34
CA GLU A 237 21.75 24.65 -1.66
C GLU A 237 21.92 23.12 -1.68
N VAL A 238 22.39 22.59 -2.80
CA VAL A 238 22.76 21.17 -2.94
C VAL A 238 23.84 20.80 -1.94
N ASP A 239 24.91 21.60 -1.82
CA ASP A 239 25.99 21.37 -0.85
C ASP A 239 25.48 21.38 0.60
N GLU A 240 24.57 22.29 0.94
CA GLU A 240 23.94 22.37 2.27
C GLU A 240 23.14 21.10 2.59
N ILE A 241 22.34 20.61 1.64
CA ILE A 241 21.58 19.36 1.80
C ILE A 241 22.52 18.16 1.89
N ILE A 242 23.54 18.10 1.03
CA ILE A 242 24.55 17.03 1.05
C ILE A 242 25.22 16.95 2.42
N LYS A 243 25.55 18.10 3.01
CA LYS A 243 26.16 18.16 4.34
C LYS A 243 25.22 17.58 5.41
N LEU A 244 23.94 17.99 5.39
CA LEU A 244 22.91 17.46 6.30
C LEU A 244 22.67 15.96 6.13
N LEU A 245 22.83 15.44 4.91
CA LEU A 245 22.60 14.03 4.59
C LEU A 245 23.83 13.12 4.80
N LYS A 246 25.03 13.68 4.96
CA LYS A 246 26.27 12.93 5.20
C LYS A 246 26.65 12.81 6.69
N GLU A 247 26.03 13.60 7.56
CA GLU A 247 26.09 13.49 9.02
C GLU A 247 25.33 12.26 9.57
#